data_AF-A0A972G5W2-F1
#
_entry.id   AF-A0A972G5W2-F1
#
_cell.length_a   1.000
_cell.length_b   1.000
_cell.length_c   1.000
_cell.angle_alpha   90.00
_cell.angle_beta   90.00
_cell.angle_gamma   90.00
#
_symmetry.space_group_name_H-M   'P 1'
#
loop_
_entity.id
_entity.type
_entity.pdbx_description
1 polymer ?
#
loop_
_entity_poly.entity_id
_entity_poly.type
_entity_poly.pdbx_seq_one_letter_code
_entity_poly.pdbx_strand_id
1 'polypeptide(L)'
;MARGRHLRTYAIRFVGSALVVSGVVWAILAYAPGLMSGAIGRGAVTGGAIGALLWPAAAFAKDHFAGEGGALPSAQRWGYAWRFALIALCVAMLFAVVAFAFGFPKSLGLSTLSPNEQGQIIGSSLALPVLLMVPINWLMITSGFKGAARGAARRRVR
;
A
#
# COMPACT_ATOMS: atom_id res chain seq x y z
N MET A 1 1.98 -12.75 24.78
CA MET A 1 3.15 -12.68 23.87
C MET A 1 2.84 -13.04 22.40
N ALA A 2 1.64 -13.57 22.05
CA ALA A 2 1.27 -13.91 20.66
C ALA A 2 0.98 -12.70 19.74
N ARG A 3 0.39 -11.61 20.28
CA ARG A 3 0.04 -10.40 19.50
C ARG A 3 1.22 -9.76 18.77
N GLY A 4 2.39 -9.65 19.40
CA GLY A 4 3.57 -9.00 18.80
C GLY A 4 4.17 -9.77 17.61
N ARG A 5 4.18 -11.11 17.70
CA ARG A 5 4.72 -11.99 16.65
C ARG A 5 3.85 -11.96 15.39
N HIS A 6 2.54 -11.90 15.58
CA HIS A 6 1.54 -11.80 14.52
C HIS A 6 1.63 -10.45 13.80
N LEU A 7 1.79 -9.35 14.56
CA LEU A 7 1.97 -7.99 14.02
C LEU A 7 3.27 -7.85 13.21
N ARG A 8 4.36 -8.43 13.70
CA ARG A 8 5.66 -8.44 13.02
C ARG A 8 5.61 -9.19 11.69
N THR A 9 5.00 -10.38 11.68
CA THR A 9 4.85 -11.18 10.46
C THR A 9 4.01 -10.45 9.42
N TYR A 10 2.96 -9.73 9.84
CA TYR A 10 2.17 -8.91 8.92
C TYR A 10 2.88 -7.67 8.42
N ALA A 11 3.62 -6.96 9.28
CA ALA A 11 4.43 -5.83 8.86
C ALA A 11 5.44 -6.25 7.78
N ILE A 12 6.08 -7.41 7.94
CA ILE A 12 7.02 -7.97 6.95
C ILE A 12 6.29 -8.27 5.63
N ARG A 13 5.12 -8.92 5.65
CA ARG A 13 4.34 -9.20 4.43
C ARG A 13 3.88 -7.91 3.74
N PHE A 14 3.48 -6.90 4.51
CA PHE A 14 3.06 -5.60 3.99
C PHE A 14 4.23 -4.87 3.34
N VAL A 15 5.37 -4.78 4.03
CA VAL A 15 6.61 -4.20 3.50
C VAL A 15 7.06 -4.95 2.25
N GLY A 16 7.08 -6.28 2.26
CA GLY A 16 7.45 -7.09 1.10
C GLY A 16 6.54 -6.84 -0.11
N SER A 17 5.22 -6.77 0.12
CA SER A 17 4.26 -6.45 -0.95
C SER A 17 4.49 -5.04 -1.50
N ALA A 18 4.70 -4.05 -0.62
CA ALA A 18 4.98 -2.68 -1.01
C ALA A 18 6.30 -2.58 -1.80
N LEU A 19 7.36 -3.27 -1.38
CA LEU A 19 8.64 -3.32 -2.09
C LEU A 19 8.50 -3.94 -3.49
N VAL A 20 7.78 -5.06 -3.60
CA VAL A 20 7.54 -5.72 -4.90
C VAL A 20 6.74 -4.81 -5.83
N VAL A 21 5.65 -4.22 -5.34
CA VAL A 21 4.82 -3.30 -6.15
C VAL A 21 5.63 -2.11 -6.62
N SER A 22 6.36 -1.46 -5.71
CA SER A 22 7.21 -0.32 -6.05
C SER A 22 8.31 -0.72 -7.04
N GLY A 23 8.94 -1.88 -6.88
CA GLY A 23 9.93 -2.40 -7.82
C GLY A 23 9.36 -2.68 -9.21
N VAL A 24 8.16 -3.25 -9.30
CA VAL A 24 7.46 -3.52 -10.57
C VAL A 24 7.10 -2.20 -11.26
N VAL A 25 6.54 -1.22 -10.54
CA VAL A 25 6.24 0.10 -11.11
C VAL A 25 7.52 0.76 -11.62
N TRP A 26 8.61 0.65 -10.86
CA TRP A 26 9.92 1.19 -11.26
C TRP A 26 10.47 0.52 -12.52
N ALA A 27 10.39 -0.81 -12.62
CA ALA A 27 10.78 -1.55 -13.80
C ALA A 27 9.95 -1.15 -15.04
N ILE A 28 8.65 -0.93 -14.88
CA ILE A 28 7.78 -0.46 -15.97
C ILE A 28 8.20 0.95 -16.42
N LEU A 29 8.47 1.86 -15.47
CA LEU A 29 8.94 3.21 -15.79
C LEU A 29 10.30 3.20 -16.52
N ALA A 30 11.22 2.33 -16.12
CA ALA A 30 12.56 2.25 -16.68
C ALA A 30 12.61 1.55 -18.05
N TYR A 31 11.88 0.45 -18.23
CA TYR A 31 12.02 -0.44 -19.39
C TYR A 31 10.83 -0.44 -20.35
N ALA A 32 9.68 0.10 -19.94
CA ALA A 32 8.50 0.19 -20.79
C ALA A 32 7.78 1.54 -20.64
N PRO A 33 8.48 2.68 -20.87
CA PRO A 33 7.87 4.01 -20.75
C PRO A 33 6.68 4.21 -21.70
N GLY A 34 6.64 3.48 -22.82
CA GLY A 34 5.50 3.45 -23.75
C GLY A 34 4.20 2.91 -23.15
N LEU A 35 4.24 2.08 -22.11
CA LEU A 35 3.04 1.68 -21.36
C LEU A 35 2.47 2.85 -20.55
N MET A 36 3.30 3.82 -20.17
CA MET A 36 2.87 4.99 -19.40
C MET A 36 2.44 6.16 -20.30
N SER A 37 2.63 6.08 -21.62
CA SER A 37 2.21 7.14 -22.55
C SER A 37 0.69 7.15 -22.80
N GLY A 38 0.05 5.98 -22.75
CA GLY A 38 -1.39 5.81 -22.91
C GLY A 38 -2.18 5.87 -21.59
N ALA A 39 -3.39 6.44 -21.63
CA ALA A 39 -4.28 6.49 -20.47
C ALA A 39 -4.64 5.10 -19.91
N ILE A 40 -4.78 4.10 -20.79
CA ILE A 40 -5.09 2.71 -20.42
C ILE A 40 -3.93 2.07 -19.66
N GLY A 41 -2.70 2.21 -20.16
CA GLY A 41 -1.52 1.62 -19.51
C GLY A 41 -1.20 2.29 -18.17
N ARG A 42 -1.35 3.63 -18.06
CA ARG A 42 -1.31 4.32 -16.77
C ARG A 42 -2.37 3.80 -15.80
N GLY A 43 -3.60 3.62 -16.27
CA GLY A 43 -4.72 3.12 -15.46
C GLY A 43 -4.48 1.69 -14.95
N ALA A 44 -3.97 0.80 -15.81
CA ALA A 44 -3.67 -0.58 -15.46
C ALA A 44 -2.53 -0.69 -14.43
N VAL A 45 -1.45 0.07 -14.62
CA VAL A 45 -0.31 0.05 -13.68
C VAL A 45 -0.71 0.67 -12.35
N THR A 46 -1.43 1.79 -12.36
CA THR A 46 -1.89 2.46 -11.14
C THR A 46 -2.91 1.60 -10.40
N GLY A 47 -3.90 1.06 -11.10
CA GLY A 47 -4.92 0.18 -10.51
C GLY A 47 -4.32 -1.12 -9.96
N GLY A 48 -3.40 -1.74 -10.70
CA GLY A 48 -2.67 -2.94 -10.25
C GLY A 48 -1.80 -2.68 -9.03
N ALA A 49 -1.06 -1.57 -9.02
CA ALA A 49 -0.24 -1.16 -7.88
C ALA A 49 -1.10 -0.88 -6.63
N ILE A 50 -2.20 -0.15 -6.78
CA ILE A 50 -3.15 0.11 -5.69
C ILE A 50 -3.74 -1.22 -5.18
N GLY A 51 -4.22 -2.09 -6.07
CA GLY A 51 -4.80 -3.39 -5.67
C GLY A 51 -3.81 -4.25 -4.89
N ALA A 52 -2.56 -4.31 -5.34
CA ALA A 52 -1.50 -5.07 -4.69
C ALA A 52 -1.05 -4.45 -3.35
N LEU A 53 -1.08 -3.12 -3.20
CA LEU A 53 -0.84 -2.42 -1.93
C LEU A 53 -1.95 -2.62 -0.90
N LEU A 54 -3.20 -2.78 -1.36
CA LEU A 54 -4.37 -2.95 -0.49
C LEU A 54 -4.60 -4.41 -0.07
N TRP A 55 -4.09 -5.38 -0.83
CA TRP A 55 -4.25 -6.81 -0.54
C TRP A 55 -3.82 -7.21 0.89
N PRO A 56 -2.65 -6.78 1.40
CA PRO A 56 -2.22 -7.11 2.77
C PRO A 56 -3.20 -6.66 3.86
N ALA A 57 -3.91 -5.54 3.68
CA ALA A 57 -4.88 -5.05 4.66
C ALA A 57 -6.11 -5.98 4.77
N ALA A 58 -6.57 -6.52 3.63
CA ALA A 58 -7.66 -7.49 3.59
C ALA A 58 -7.21 -8.88 4.10
N ALA A 59 -5.98 -9.31 3.78
CA ALA A 59 -5.40 -10.56 4.27
C ALA A 59 -5.22 -10.55 5.80
N PHE A 60 -4.74 -9.44 6.36
CA PHE A 60 -4.63 -9.23 7.81
C PHE A 60 -5.94 -9.51 8.54
N ALA A 61 -7.06 -8.97 8.04
CA ALA A 61 -8.36 -9.14 8.69
C ALA A 61 -8.83 -10.60 8.67
N LYS A 62 -8.58 -11.33 7.57
CA LYS A 62 -8.91 -12.76 7.47
C LYS A 62 -8.09 -13.60 8.44
N ASP A 63 -6.78 -13.42 8.44
CA ASP A 63 -5.89 -14.23 9.25
C ASP A 63 -6.07 -13.93 10.75
N HIS A 64 -6.30 -12.66 11.13
CA HIS A 64 -6.63 -12.30 12.50
C HIS A 64 -7.94 -12.95 12.96
N PHE A 65 -8.99 -12.93 12.11
CA PHE A 65 -10.26 -13.57 12.43
C PHE A 65 -10.12 -15.09 12.57
N ALA A 66 -9.27 -15.72 11.76
CA ALA A 66 -9.00 -17.16 11.87
C ALA A 66 -8.27 -17.53 13.17
N GLY A 67 -7.37 -16.66 13.66
CA GLY A 67 -6.60 -16.90 14.89
C GLY A 67 -7.32 -16.53 16.19
N GLU A 68 -8.04 -15.40 16.22
CA GLU A 68 -8.71 -14.91 17.45
C GLU A 68 -10.24 -15.11 17.46
N GLY A 69 -10.83 -15.62 16.37
CA GLY A 69 -12.25 -15.97 16.30
C GLY A 69 -13.23 -14.78 16.29
N GLY A 70 -12.70 -13.55 16.19
CA GLY A 70 -13.49 -12.33 16.30
C GLY A 70 -12.93 -11.16 15.50
N ALA A 71 -13.78 -10.18 15.26
CA ALA A 71 -13.36 -8.93 14.60
C ALA A 71 -12.87 -7.91 15.63
N LEU A 72 -11.86 -7.14 15.27
CA LEU A 72 -11.34 -6.06 16.10
C LEU A 72 -12.39 -4.94 16.32
N PRO A 73 -12.36 -4.21 17.45
CA PRO A 73 -13.12 -2.98 17.63
C PRO A 73 -12.79 -1.92 16.57
N SER A 74 -13.75 -1.05 16.24
CA SER A 74 -13.58 -0.02 15.17
C SER A 74 -12.36 0.88 15.39
N ALA A 75 -12.14 1.34 16.63
CA ALA A 75 -10.98 2.17 16.98
C ALA A 75 -9.64 1.47 16.70
N GLN A 76 -9.55 0.17 16.97
CA GLN A 76 -8.34 -0.60 16.69
C GLN A 76 -8.12 -0.79 15.18
N ARG A 77 -9.19 -0.97 14.39
CA ARG A 77 -9.10 -1.03 12.92
C ARG A 77 -8.53 0.25 12.33
N TRP A 78 -8.93 1.41 12.86
CA TRP A 78 -8.33 2.70 12.48
C TRP A 78 -6.84 2.77 12.82
N GLY A 79 -6.45 2.32 14.01
CA GLY A 79 -5.04 2.25 14.38
C GLY A 79 -4.20 1.39 13.42
N TYR A 80 -4.74 0.26 12.95
CA TYR A 80 -4.09 -0.56 11.93
C TYR A 80 -4.08 0.09 10.55
N ALA A 81 -5.18 0.74 10.14
CA ALA A 81 -5.26 1.46 8.87
C ALA A 81 -4.20 2.56 8.76
N TRP A 82 -3.99 3.33 9.84
CA TRP A 82 -2.92 4.31 9.95
C TRP A 82 -1.53 3.69 9.83
N ARG A 83 -1.28 2.59 10.55
CA ARG A 83 0.01 1.88 10.46
C ARG A 83 0.30 1.39 9.05
N PHE A 84 -0.69 0.85 8.35
CA PHE A 84 -0.52 0.42 6.95
C PHE A 84 -0.22 1.59 6.02
N ALA A 85 -0.92 2.72 6.19
CA ALA A 85 -0.65 3.91 5.38
C ALA A 85 0.75 4.49 5.66
N LEU A 86 1.19 4.50 6.92
CA LEU A 86 2.54 4.95 7.30
C LEU A 86 3.63 4.03 6.75
N ILE A 87 3.44 2.70 6.78
CA ILE A 87 4.40 1.77 6.19
C ILE A 87 4.50 1.99 4.67
N ALA A 88 3.35 2.15 4.00
CA ALA A 88 3.34 2.44 2.56
C ALA A 88 4.08 3.76 2.25
N LEU A 89 3.90 4.79 3.08
CA LEU A 89 4.65 6.04 2.99
C LEU A 89 6.15 5.83 3.11
N CYS A 90 6.60 5.09 4.13
CA CYS A 90 8.02 4.84 4.34
C CYS A 90 8.66 4.12 3.14
N VAL A 91 7.98 3.13 2.57
CA VAL A 91 8.45 2.43 1.38
C VAL A 91 8.48 3.35 0.16
N ALA A 92 7.42 4.13 -0.05
CA ALA A 92 7.37 5.09 -1.15
C ALA A 92 8.46 6.16 -1.03
N MET A 93 8.73 6.65 0.19
CA MET A 93 9.78 7.61 0.47
C MET A 93 11.18 7.03 0.22
N LEU A 94 11.42 5.77 0.61
CA LEU A 94 12.68 5.08 0.29
C LEU A 94 12.90 5.00 -1.22
N PHE A 95 11.86 4.62 -1.98
CA PHE A 95 11.93 4.59 -3.44
C PHE A 95 12.12 5.99 -4.05
N ALA A 96 11.49 7.03 -3.50
CA ALA A 96 11.67 8.39 -3.95
C ALA A 96 13.13 8.86 -3.75
N VAL A 97 13.73 8.55 -2.60
CA VAL A 97 15.15 8.85 -2.31
C VAL A 97 16.07 8.12 -3.29
N VAL A 98 15.82 6.82 -3.53
CA VAL A 98 16.58 6.02 -4.49
C VAL A 98 16.45 6.60 -5.89
N ALA A 99 15.24 6.91 -6.35
CA ALA A 99 15.01 7.52 -7.66
C ALA A 99 15.74 8.88 -7.79
N PHE A 100 15.74 9.69 -6.73
CA PHE A 100 16.45 10.96 -6.71
C PHE A 100 17.97 10.78 -6.83
N ALA A 101 18.54 9.83 -6.08
CA ALA A 101 19.97 9.50 -6.13
C ALA A 101 20.42 9.00 -7.52
N PHE A 102 19.55 8.27 -8.22
CA PHE A 102 19.81 7.78 -9.58
C PHE A 102 19.41 8.77 -10.69
N GLY A 103 19.07 10.01 -10.35
CA GLY A 103 18.86 11.08 -11.34
C GLY A 103 17.51 11.05 -12.09
N PHE A 104 16.53 10.28 -11.59
CA PHE A 104 15.19 10.15 -12.17
C PHE A 104 14.39 11.47 -12.30
N PRO A 105 14.57 12.50 -11.45
CA PRO A 105 13.95 13.80 -11.69
C PRO A 105 14.33 14.40 -13.05
N LYS A 106 15.54 14.10 -13.55
CA LYS A 106 16.00 14.55 -14.86
C LYS A 106 15.27 13.84 -16.00
N SER A 107 14.95 12.55 -15.87
CA SER A 107 14.20 11.80 -16.89
C SER A 107 12.71 12.15 -16.95
N LEU A 108 12.17 12.76 -15.88
CA LEU A 108 10.78 13.25 -15.83
C LEU A 108 10.63 14.73 -16.23
N GLY A 109 11.72 15.38 -16.68
CA GLY A 109 11.69 16.80 -17.04
C GLY A 109 11.55 17.75 -15.84
N LEU A 110 11.72 17.26 -14.60
CA LEU A 110 11.68 18.06 -13.38
C LEU A 110 13.00 18.83 -13.15
N SER A 111 14.01 18.63 -14.01
CA SER A 111 15.34 19.26 -13.92
C SER A 111 15.35 20.78 -14.12
N THR A 112 14.26 21.35 -14.64
CA THR A 112 14.09 22.81 -14.77
C THR A 112 13.58 23.47 -13.49
N LEU A 113 13.09 22.68 -12.53
CA LEU A 113 12.59 23.16 -11.26
C LEU A 113 13.71 23.26 -10.23
N SER A 114 13.62 24.23 -9.33
CA SER A 114 14.56 24.35 -8.21
C SER A 114 14.48 23.13 -7.28
N PRO A 115 15.56 22.80 -6.55
CA PRO A 115 15.54 21.66 -5.60
C PRO A 115 14.41 21.73 -4.58
N ASN A 116 14.02 22.95 -4.17
CA ASN A 116 12.92 23.16 -3.25
C ASN A 116 11.55 22.81 -3.87
N GLU A 117 11.32 23.23 -5.13
CA GLU A 117 10.08 22.90 -5.87
C GLU A 117 9.98 21.41 -6.17
N GLN A 118 11.09 20.76 -6.55
CA GLN A 118 11.14 19.30 -6.72
C GLN A 118 10.80 18.58 -5.40
N GLY A 119 11.37 19.05 -4.28
CA GLY A 119 11.08 18.52 -2.95
C GLY A 119 9.60 18.67 -2.56
N GLN A 120 8.98 19.82 -2.86
CA GLN A 120 7.56 20.06 -2.58
C GLN A 120 6.63 19.22 -3.45
N ILE A 121 6.92 19.07 -4.74
CA ILE A 121 6.13 18.22 -5.65
C ILE A 121 6.21 16.77 -5.22
N ILE A 122 7.41 16.26 -4.92
CA ILE A 122 7.60 14.88 -4.43
C ILE A 122 6.92 14.70 -3.07
N GLY A 123 7.09 15.64 -2.14
CA GLY A 123 6.49 15.58 -0.81
C GLY A 123 4.96 15.58 -0.84
N SER A 124 4.34 16.46 -1.64
CA SER A 124 2.88 16.53 -1.79
C SER A 124 2.29 15.31 -2.51
N SER A 125 2.98 14.83 -3.55
CA SER A 125 2.57 13.61 -4.27
C SER A 125 2.74 12.33 -3.46
N LEU A 126 3.54 12.33 -2.38
CA LEU A 126 3.62 11.24 -1.41
C LEU A 126 2.61 11.39 -0.25
N ALA A 127 2.32 12.61 0.20
CA ALA A 127 1.44 12.87 1.35
C ALA A 127 -0.05 12.62 1.04
N LEU A 128 -0.52 13.05 -0.13
CA LEU A 128 -1.91 12.87 -0.58
C LEU A 128 -2.33 11.38 -0.63
N PRO A 129 -1.54 10.47 -1.22
CA PRO A 129 -1.82 9.04 -1.20
C PRO A 129 -1.97 8.48 0.20
N VAL A 130 -1.19 8.95 1.18
CA VAL A 130 -1.29 8.47 2.57
C VAL A 130 -2.62 8.86 3.20
N LEU A 131 -3.03 10.12 3.05
CA LEU A 131 -4.31 10.61 3.58
C LEU A 131 -5.49 9.85 2.99
N LEU A 132 -5.42 9.48 1.71
CA LEU A 132 -6.43 8.66 1.04
C LEU A 132 -6.30 7.17 1.37
N MET A 133 -5.10 6.66 1.63
CA MET A 133 -4.86 5.24 1.96
C MET A 133 -5.43 4.86 3.32
N VAL A 134 -5.44 5.76 4.31
CA VAL A 134 -5.99 5.42 5.64
C VAL A 134 -7.48 5.00 5.56
N PRO A 135 -8.41 5.81 5.01
CA PRO A 135 -9.81 5.39 4.90
C PRO A 135 -9.98 4.16 4.00
N ILE A 136 -9.19 4.03 2.93
CA ILE A 136 -9.24 2.85 2.05
C ILE A 136 -8.80 1.58 2.80
N ASN A 137 -7.68 1.64 3.53
CA ASN A 137 -7.19 0.53 4.36
C ASN A 137 -8.23 0.15 5.42
N TRP A 138 -8.89 1.13 6.04
CA TRP A 138 -9.95 0.87 7.01
C TRP A 138 -11.14 0.14 6.38
N LEU A 139 -11.57 0.55 5.18
CA LEU A 139 -12.62 -0.13 4.42
C LEU A 139 -12.23 -1.56 4.08
N MET A 140 -10.99 -1.79 3.67
CA MET A 140 -10.47 -3.12 3.31
C MET A 140 -10.40 -4.05 4.51
N ILE A 141 -9.90 -3.58 5.66
CA ILE A 141 -9.88 -4.33 6.92
C ILE A 141 -11.30 -4.70 7.34
N THR A 142 -12.21 -3.73 7.31
CA THR A 142 -13.62 -3.95 7.69
C THR A 142 -14.31 -4.94 6.76
N SER A 143 -14.07 -4.84 5.46
CA SER A 143 -14.61 -5.75 4.46
C SER A 143 -14.03 -7.16 4.62
N GLY A 144 -12.74 -7.28 4.92
CA GLY A 144 -12.07 -8.54 5.23
C GLY A 144 -12.69 -9.25 6.43
N PHE A 145 -12.97 -8.53 7.52
CA PHE A 145 -13.66 -9.08 8.69
C PHE A 145 -15.10 -9.53 8.38
N LYS A 146 -15.87 -8.72 7.63
CA LYS A 146 -17.23 -9.11 7.19
C LYS A 146 -17.19 -10.38 6.33
N GLY A 147 -16.21 -10.48 5.42
CA GLY A 147 -16.02 -11.66 4.58
C GLY A 147 -15.65 -12.91 5.38
N ALA A 148 -14.76 -12.78 6.37
CA ALA A 148 -14.35 -13.88 7.24
C ALA A 148 -15.51 -14.40 8.10
N ALA A 149 -16.30 -13.51 8.70
CA ALA A 149 -17.47 -13.88 9.49
C ALA A 149 -18.53 -14.64 8.67
N ARG A 150 -18.83 -14.16 7.45
CA ARG A 150 -19.73 -14.86 6.52
C ARG A 150 -19.20 -16.24 6.14
N GLY A 151 -17.89 -16.35 5.90
CA GLY A 151 -17.24 -17.63 5.60
C GLY A 151 -17.32 -18.62 6.77
N ALA A 152 -17.14 -18.16 8.00
CA ALA A 152 -17.26 -18.99 9.21
C ALA A 152 -18.71 -19.45 9.45
N ALA A 153 -19.70 -18.57 9.27
CA ALA A 153 -21.11 -18.93 9.39
C ALA A 153 -21.51 -20.03 8.41
N ARG A 154 -21.07 -19.94 7.14
CA ARG A 154 -21.33 -20.98 6.13
C ARG A 154 -20.73 -22.35 6.46
N ARG A 155 -19.58 -22.38 7.14
CA ARG A 155 -18.94 -23.65 7.56
C ARG A 155 -19.62 -24.32 8.75
N ARG A 156 -20.37 -23.57 9.56
CA ARG A 156 -21.16 -24.12 10.68
C ARG A 156 -22.53 -24.65 10.25
N VAL A 157 -22.97 -24.33 9.04
CA VAL A 157 -24.26 -24.77 8.46
C VAL A 157 -24.08 -26.05 7.61
N ARG A 158 -22.84 -26.46 7.35
CA ARG A 158 -22.49 -27.77 6.77
C ARG A 158 -22.10 -28.74 7.88
#